data_AF-A0A0T5ZGV1-F1
#
_entry.id   AF-A0A0T5ZGV1-F1
#
_cell.length_a   1.000
_cell.length_b   1.000
_cell.length_c   1.000
_cell.angle_alpha   90.00
_cell.angle_beta   90.00
_cell.angle_gamma   90.00
#
_symmetry.space_group_name_H-M   'P 1'
#
loop_
_entity.id
_entity.type
_entity.pdbx_description
1 polymer ?
#
loop_
_entity_poly.entity_id
_entity_poly.type
_entity_poly.pdbx_seq_one_letter_code
_entity_poly.pdbx_strand_id
1 'polypeptide(L)'
;MNITDVNKIFRKSIIKGYFEPELLNLDFKKSNVKHPTITDDGLMQSNLLHVFFDVETGCDYPDGDEWFIVDLLFPYSIKVPDIIKGPDYFTTIAIEGDKNFWHHREMIRYKYGKSKKLLESLKFLESKYKEFHALLEPLEKDLK
;
A
#
# COMPACT_ATOMS: atom_id res chain seq x y z
N MET A 1 -20.88 6.20 18.29
CA MET A 1 -19.90 5.75 17.30
C MET A 1 -19.55 4.32 17.64
N ASN A 2 -19.66 3.37 16.69
CA ASN A 2 -19.32 1.98 16.98
C ASN A 2 -17.78 1.80 17.01
N ILE A 3 -17.29 0.67 17.52
CA ILE A 3 -15.84 0.41 17.62
C ILE A 3 -15.14 0.42 16.26
N THR A 4 -15.83 -0.03 15.22
CA THR A 4 -15.35 -0.04 13.84
C THR A 4 -15.06 1.36 13.32
N ASP A 5 -15.97 2.31 13.51
CA ASP A 5 -15.83 3.71 13.12
C ASP A 5 -14.68 4.38 13.89
N VAL A 6 -14.56 4.08 15.20
CA VAL A 6 -13.47 4.55 16.05
C VAL A 6 -12.13 4.08 15.50
N ASN A 7 -11.99 2.79 15.18
CA ASN A 7 -10.76 2.23 14.64
C ASN A 7 -10.37 2.84 13.30
N LYS A 8 -11.34 3.06 12.40
CA LYS A 8 -11.11 3.76 11.12
C LYS A 8 -10.59 5.17 11.32
N ILE A 9 -11.18 5.92 12.27
CA ILE A 9 -10.71 7.27 12.60
C ILE A 9 -9.27 7.23 13.10
N PHE A 10 -8.93 6.34 14.03
CA PHE A 10 -7.57 6.22 14.55
C PHE A 10 -6.55 5.86 13.47
N ARG A 11 -6.86 4.87 12.62
CA ARG A 11 -6.02 4.49 11.47
C ARG A 11 -5.76 5.70 10.56
N LYS A 12 -6.83 6.40 10.16
CA LYS A 12 -6.73 7.60 9.33
C LYS A 12 -5.88 8.68 10.00
N SER A 13 -6.06 8.92 11.30
CA SER A 13 -5.27 9.89 12.05
C SER A 13 -3.77 9.55 12.09
N ILE A 14 -3.41 8.27 12.25
CA ILE A 14 -2.00 7.82 12.24
C ILE A 14 -1.41 7.90 10.84
N ILE A 15 -2.17 7.51 9.81
CA ILE A 15 -1.71 7.61 8.42
C ILE A 15 -1.46 9.07 8.04
N LYS A 16 -2.44 9.96 8.25
CA LYS A 16 -2.35 11.38 7.92
C LYS A 16 -1.36 12.14 8.80
N GLY A 17 -1.28 11.79 10.09
CA GLY A 17 -0.47 12.49 11.07
C GLY A 17 0.98 12.02 11.15
N TYR A 18 1.29 10.82 10.63
CA TYR A 18 2.63 10.23 10.71
C TYR A 18 3.11 9.66 9.37
N PHE A 19 2.45 8.62 8.83
CA PHE A 19 3.00 7.91 7.66
C PHE A 19 3.08 8.77 6.40
N GLU A 20 2.04 9.53 6.06
CA GLU A 20 2.08 10.39 4.88
C GLU A 20 3.18 11.46 4.98
N PRO A 21 3.27 12.29 6.04
CA PRO A 21 4.38 13.23 6.21
C PRO A 21 5.76 12.58 6.12
N GLU A 22 5.95 11.44 6.79
CA GLU A 22 7.25 10.76 6.80
C GLU A 22 7.61 10.18 5.43
N LEU A 23 6.65 9.64 4.67
CA LEU A 23 6.89 9.20 3.30
C LEU A 23 7.20 10.38 2.38
N LEU A 24 6.54 11.53 2.55
CA LEU A 24 6.88 12.74 1.79
C LEU A 24 8.32 13.22 2.07
N ASN A 25 8.82 13.06 3.30
CA ASN A 25 10.22 13.33 3.65
C ASN A 25 11.20 12.32 3.01
N LEU A 26 10.70 11.17 2.58
CA LEU A 26 11.44 10.15 1.83
C LEU A 26 11.21 10.28 0.32
N ASP A 27 10.94 11.49 -0.19
CA ASP A 27 10.74 11.78 -1.63
C ASP A 27 9.52 11.11 -2.29
N PHE A 28 8.58 10.55 -1.51
CA PHE A 28 7.29 10.20 -2.08
C PHE A 28 6.54 11.47 -2.46
N LYS A 29 5.74 11.38 -3.52
CA LYS A 29 4.82 12.42 -3.97
C LYS A 29 3.42 11.85 -4.11
N LYS A 30 2.43 12.74 -4.18
CA LYS A 30 1.06 12.34 -4.51
C LYS A 30 1.02 11.57 -5.82
N SER A 31 0.31 10.46 -5.79
CA SER A 31 0.06 9.66 -6.97
C SER A 31 -0.98 10.31 -7.88
N ASN A 32 -0.78 10.20 -9.19
CA ASN A 32 -1.77 10.55 -10.21
C ASN A 32 -2.67 9.37 -10.61
N VAL A 33 -2.44 8.19 -10.06
CA VAL A 33 -3.22 6.97 -10.32
C VAL A 33 -4.34 6.84 -9.29
N LYS A 34 -5.48 6.30 -9.73
CA LYS A 34 -6.58 5.91 -8.85
C LYS A 34 -6.58 4.41 -8.63
N HIS A 35 -6.69 4.00 -7.38
CA HIS A 35 -6.88 2.60 -7.02
C HIS A 35 -8.30 2.16 -7.40
N PRO A 36 -8.51 0.92 -7.88
CA PRO A 36 -9.84 0.45 -8.28
C PRO A 36 -10.85 0.34 -7.12
N THR A 37 -10.37 0.15 -5.88
CA THR A 37 -11.23 -0.07 -4.70
C THR A 37 -10.97 0.88 -3.53
N ILE A 38 -9.87 1.64 -3.54
CA ILE A 38 -9.49 2.55 -2.45
C ILE A 38 -9.71 3.98 -2.95
N THR A 39 -10.54 4.74 -2.24
CA THR A 39 -10.96 6.09 -2.68
C THR A 39 -9.94 7.18 -2.35
N ASP A 40 -9.15 6.97 -1.30
CA ASP A 40 -8.13 7.92 -0.87
C ASP A 40 -6.97 7.99 -1.89
N ASP A 41 -6.31 9.15 -1.97
CA ASP A 41 -5.18 9.34 -2.88
C ASP A 41 -3.97 8.48 -2.45
N GLY A 42 -3.24 7.97 -3.44
CA GLY A 42 -2.00 7.23 -3.22
C GLY A 42 -0.76 8.11 -3.14
N LEU A 43 0.36 7.48 -2.80
CA LEU A 43 1.71 8.06 -2.85
C LEU A 43 2.61 7.23 -3.76
N MET A 44 3.66 7.82 -4.32
CA MET A 44 4.61 7.12 -5.19
C MET A 44 5.98 7.79 -5.19
N GLN A 45 7.06 7.04 -5.41
CA GLN A 45 8.39 7.60 -5.75
C GLN A 45 8.68 7.50 -7.25
N SER A 46 8.02 6.58 -7.97
CA SER A 46 8.15 6.41 -9.42
C SER A 46 6.76 6.24 -10.05
N ASN A 47 6.70 6.12 -11.37
CA ASN A 47 5.45 5.82 -12.07
C ASN A 47 5.11 4.31 -12.04
N LEU A 48 5.99 3.47 -11.47
CA LEU A 48 5.81 2.02 -11.44
C LEU A 48 4.94 1.57 -10.29
N LEU A 49 5.29 1.98 -9.07
CA LEU A 49 4.71 1.41 -7.86
C LEU A 49 4.04 2.50 -7.02
N HIS A 50 2.78 2.26 -6.69
CA HIS A 50 1.91 3.24 -6.09
C HIS A 50 1.39 2.70 -4.76
N VAL A 51 1.63 3.41 -3.67
CA VAL A 51 1.24 3.07 -2.31
C VAL A 51 -0.15 3.61 -2.03
N PHE A 52 -1.08 2.74 -1.65
CA PHE A 52 -2.40 3.10 -1.14
C PHE A 52 -2.59 2.55 0.26
N PHE A 53 -3.30 3.30 1.12
CA PHE A 53 -3.64 2.86 2.47
C PHE A 53 -5.07 2.35 2.50
N ASP A 54 -5.24 1.06 2.78
CA ASP A 54 -6.55 0.47 2.97
C ASP A 54 -6.87 0.40 4.47
N VAL A 55 -7.75 1.33 4.86
CA VAL A 55 -8.27 1.47 6.23
C VAL A 55 -9.55 0.67 6.48
N GLU A 56 -10.18 0.18 5.41
CA GLU A 56 -11.46 -0.53 5.45
C GLU A 56 -11.22 -2.00 5.78
N THR A 57 -10.18 -2.60 5.20
CA THR A 57 -9.78 -3.97 5.50
C THR A 57 -9.25 -4.07 6.92
N GLY A 58 -9.90 -4.88 7.75
CA GLY A 58 -9.49 -5.14 9.12
C GLY A 58 -10.47 -4.74 10.20
N CYS A 59 -11.67 -4.31 9.84
CA CYS A 59 -12.73 -4.04 10.81
C CYS A 59 -13.31 -5.31 11.46
N ASP A 60 -13.02 -6.49 10.90
CA ASP A 60 -13.47 -7.78 11.41
C ASP A 60 -12.55 -8.38 12.50
N TYR A 61 -11.41 -7.75 12.80
CA TYR A 61 -10.42 -8.26 13.74
C TYR A 61 -10.45 -7.49 15.09
N PRO A 62 -10.35 -8.20 16.24
CA PRO A 62 -10.37 -7.57 17.57
C PRO A 62 -9.24 -6.57 17.84
N ASP A 63 -8.08 -6.74 17.19
CA ASP A 63 -6.89 -5.89 17.25
C ASP A 63 -6.82 -4.90 16.08
N GLY A 64 -7.95 -4.64 15.41
CA GLY A 64 -8.00 -3.81 14.23
C GLY A 64 -7.45 -2.39 14.45
N ASP A 65 -7.49 -1.85 15.66
CA ASP A 65 -6.93 -0.52 15.96
C ASP A 65 -5.40 -0.46 15.91
N GLU A 66 -4.72 -1.60 15.73
CA GLU A 66 -3.27 -1.71 15.78
C GLU A 66 -2.59 -1.77 14.42
N TRP A 67 -3.37 -1.85 13.34
CA TRP A 67 -2.84 -2.06 11.99
C TRP A 67 -3.74 -1.48 10.88
N PHE A 68 -3.13 -1.31 9.70
CA PHE A 68 -3.79 -1.06 8.43
C PHE A 68 -3.12 -1.87 7.32
N ILE A 69 -3.77 -2.00 6.16
CA ILE A 69 -3.16 -2.61 4.98
C ILE A 69 -2.55 -1.52 4.12
N VAL A 70 -1.37 -1.78 3.58
CA VAL A 70 -0.83 -1.05 2.43
C VAL A 70 -1.02 -1.89 1.18
N ASP A 71 -1.58 -1.27 0.15
CA ASP A 71 -1.72 -1.85 -1.17
C ASP A 71 -0.72 -1.19 -2.12
N LEU A 72 0.24 -1.97 -2.62
CA LEU A 72 1.28 -1.56 -3.55
C LEU A 72 0.82 -1.91 -4.97
N LEU A 73 0.28 -0.92 -5.67
CA LEU A 73 -0.34 -1.06 -6.98
C LEU A 73 0.67 -0.80 -8.10
N PHE A 74 0.78 -1.74 -9.04
CA PHE A 74 1.41 -1.55 -10.33
C PHE A 74 0.32 -1.24 -11.38
N PRO A 75 0.24 0.01 -11.87
CA PRO A 75 -0.97 0.53 -12.51
C PRO A 75 -1.06 0.23 -14.02
N TYR A 76 -0.36 -0.79 -14.49
CA TYR A 76 -0.23 -1.08 -15.91
C TYR A 76 -0.77 -2.46 -16.24
N SER A 77 -1.57 -2.51 -17.31
CA SER A 77 -2.13 -3.75 -17.85
C SER A 77 -1.12 -4.44 -18.76
N ILE A 78 -0.01 -4.90 -18.18
CA ILE A 78 1.01 -5.71 -18.88
C ILE A 78 1.15 -7.10 -18.27
N LYS A 79 1.78 -8.01 -19.00
CA LYS A 79 2.14 -9.32 -18.48
C LYS A 79 3.40 -9.20 -17.63
N VAL A 80 3.32 -9.57 -16.36
CA VAL A 80 4.49 -9.69 -15.48
C VAL A 80 5.13 -11.08 -15.61
N PRO A 81 6.46 -11.23 -15.37
CA PRO A 81 7.13 -12.52 -15.31
C PRO A 81 6.56 -13.44 -14.23
N ASP A 82 6.58 -14.76 -14.45
CA ASP A 82 6.02 -15.73 -13.49
C ASP A 82 6.73 -15.71 -12.12
N ILE A 83 8.01 -15.35 -12.09
CA ILE A 83 8.81 -15.29 -10.85
C ILE A 83 8.33 -14.21 -9.85
N ILE A 84 7.58 -13.20 -10.32
CA ILE A 84 7.03 -12.15 -9.45
C ILE A 84 5.50 -12.26 -9.27
N LYS A 85 4.93 -13.44 -9.60
CA LYS A 85 3.51 -13.73 -9.36
C LYS A 85 3.34 -14.54 -8.08
N GLY A 86 2.29 -14.24 -7.35
CA GLY A 86 1.89 -14.98 -6.17
C GLY A 86 1.69 -14.09 -4.94
N PRO A 87 1.20 -14.67 -3.84
CA PRO A 87 0.86 -13.92 -2.62
C PRO A 87 2.09 -13.24 -1.98
N ASP A 88 3.28 -13.79 -2.16
CA ASP A 88 4.53 -13.21 -1.65
C ASP A 88 5.04 -12.04 -2.51
N TYR A 89 4.47 -11.87 -3.72
CA TYR A 89 4.81 -10.83 -4.68
C TYR A 89 3.51 -10.17 -5.16
N PHE A 90 3.20 -10.25 -6.46
CA PHE A 90 2.03 -9.61 -7.02
C PHE A 90 0.93 -10.60 -7.35
N THR A 91 -0.29 -10.24 -6.95
CA THR A 91 -1.54 -10.86 -7.38
C THR A 91 -2.33 -9.87 -8.22
N THR A 92 -3.50 -10.26 -8.73
CA THR A 92 -4.30 -9.41 -9.62
C THR A 92 -5.58 -8.91 -8.97
N ILE A 93 -5.88 -7.62 -9.13
CA ILE A 93 -7.23 -7.08 -8.96
C ILE A 93 -7.92 -7.11 -10.32
N ALA A 94 -8.96 -7.93 -10.45
CA ALA A 94 -9.82 -7.92 -11.63
C ALA A 94 -10.82 -6.76 -11.53
N ILE A 95 -10.90 -5.95 -12.58
CA ILE A 95 -11.95 -4.93 -12.75
C ILE A 95 -12.79 -5.25 -13.99
N GLU A 96 -13.94 -4.59 -14.11
CA GLU A 96 -14.79 -4.72 -15.29
C GLU A 96 -14.03 -4.34 -16.58
N GLY A 97 -14.22 -5.13 -17.64
CA GLY A 97 -13.66 -4.86 -18.97
C GLY A 97 -12.23 -5.38 -19.20
N ASP A 98 -11.90 -6.57 -18.70
CA ASP A 98 -10.63 -7.31 -18.92
C ASP A 98 -9.35 -6.57 -18.51
N LYS A 99 -9.46 -5.47 -17.76
CA LYS A 99 -8.32 -4.79 -17.18
C LYS A 99 -7.96 -5.46 -15.85
N ASN A 100 -6.70 -5.83 -15.71
CA ASN A 100 -6.17 -6.37 -14.46
C ASN A 100 -5.07 -5.45 -13.96
N PHE A 101 -5.15 -5.10 -12.69
CA PHE A 101 -4.06 -4.45 -11.99
C PHE A 101 -3.25 -5.48 -11.22
N TRP A 102 -1.93 -5.30 -11.19
CA TRP A 102 -1.07 -6.11 -10.33
C TRP A 102 -0.87 -5.37 -9.02
N HIS A 103 -0.98 -6.08 -7.91
CA HIS A 103 -0.81 -5.47 -6.61
C HIS A 103 -0.23 -6.42 -5.56
N HIS A 104 0.34 -5.83 -4.52
CA HIS A 104 0.80 -6.54 -3.33
C HIS A 104 0.18 -5.90 -2.09
N ARG A 105 -0.38 -6.71 -1.21
CA ARG A 105 -0.99 -6.24 0.04
C ARG A 105 -0.14 -6.64 1.22
N GLU A 106 0.26 -5.65 2.00
CA GLU A 106 1.13 -5.83 3.16
C GLU A 106 0.44 -5.29 4.42
N MET A 107 0.55 -6.01 5.54
CA MET A 107 -0.06 -5.60 6.81
C MET A 107 0.93 -4.77 7.62
N ILE A 108 0.59 -3.51 7.86
CA ILE A 108 1.42 -2.59 8.65
C ILE A 108 0.88 -2.51 10.06
N ARG A 109 1.56 -3.17 11.00
CA ARG A 109 1.26 -3.10 12.44
C ARG A 109 2.04 -1.94 13.07
N TYR A 110 1.35 -1.01 13.72
CA TYR A 110 1.96 0.20 14.30
C TYR A 110 1.81 0.29 15.83
N LYS A 111 0.94 -0.52 16.43
CA LYS A 111 0.74 -0.60 17.88
C LYS A 111 0.92 -2.05 18.30
N TYR A 112 1.82 -2.30 19.24
CA TYR A 112 1.84 -3.51 20.07
C TYR A 112 2.86 -3.25 21.18
N GLY A 113 2.39 -2.84 22.35
CA GLY A 113 3.16 -2.81 23.60
C GLY A 113 4.34 -1.83 23.76
N LYS A 114 4.72 -0.95 22.80
CA LYS A 114 5.74 0.14 22.98
C LYS A 114 5.78 1.12 21.79
N SER A 115 6.16 2.38 22.04
CA SER A 115 6.22 3.52 21.09
C SER A 115 7.25 3.44 19.97
N LYS A 116 8.19 2.47 19.98
CA LYS A 116 9.23 2.31 18.96
C LYS A 116 8.73 1.78 17.60
N LYS A 117 7.44 1.47 17.48
CA LYS A 117 6.91 0.71 16.35
C LYS A 117 6.61 1.52 15.12
N LEU A 118 6.13 2.76 15.23
CA LEU A 118 5.80 3.58 14.06
C LEU A 118 6.98 3.75 13.08
N LEU A 119 8.17 4.04 13.60
CA LEU A 119 9.38 4.13 12.79
C LEU A 119 9.80 2.79 12.19
N GLU A 120 9.65 1.69 12.93
CA GLU A 120 9.93 0.34 12.42
C GLU A 120 8.95 -0.05 11.32
N SER A 121 7.66 0.23 11.50
CA SER A 121 6.60 0.04 10.50
C SER A 121 6.85 0.86 9.24
N LEU A 122 7.30 2.12 9.38
CA LEU A 122 7.67 2.97 8.26
C LEU A 122 8.87 2.40 7.51
N LYS A 123 9.94 2.00 8.21
CA LYS A 123 11.12 1.36 7.60
C LYS A 123 10.77 0.06 6.89
N PHE A 124 9.87 -0.73 7.47
CA PHE A 124 9.39 -1.95 6.85
C PHE A 124 8.64 -1.65 5.55
N LEU A 125 7.71 -0.68 5.56
CA LEU A 125 7.01 -0.23 4.35
C LEU A 125 7.99 0.27 3.29
N GLU A 126 8.95 1.13 3.65
CA GLU A 126 9.95 1.65 2.73
C GLU A 126 10.81 0.52 2.13
N SER A 127 11.23 -0.44 2.96
CA SER A 127 12.00 -1.61 2.51
C SER A 127 11.20 -2.44 1.51
N LYS A 128 9.91 -2.68 1.79
CA LYS A 128 9.02 -3.43 0.90
C LYS A 128 8.77 -2.71 -0.41
N TYR A 129 8.54 -1.39 -0.35
CA TYR A 129 8.40 -0.58 -1.55
C TYR A 129 9.65 -0.67 -2.43
N LYS A 130 10.84 -0.52 -1.86
CA LYS A 130 12.12 -0.60 -2.61
C LYS A 130 12.36 -1.98 -3.21
N GLU A 131 12.09 -3.04 -2.44
CA GLU A 131 12.18 -4.43 -2.89
C GLU A 131 11.31 -4.65 -4.14
N PHE A 132 10.02 -4.32 -4.05
CA PHE A 132 9.09 -4.55 -5.15
C PHE A 132 9.29 -3.60 -6.32
N HIS A 133 9.70 -2.35 -6.07
CA HIS A 133 10.08 -1.42 -7.13
C HIS A 133 11.22 -1.99 -7.97
N ALA A 134 12.27 -2.52 -7.35
CA ALA A 134 13.41 -3.10 -8.06
C ALA A 134 13.02 -4.32 -8.91
N LEU A 135 12.01 -5.10 -8.47
CA LEU A 135 11.46 -6.20 -9.27
C LEU A 135 10.68 -5.73 -10.50
N LEU A 136 10.06 -4.55 -10.44
CA LEU A 136 9.26 -3.98 -11.52
C LEU A 136 10.06 -3.10 -12.47
N GLU A 137 11.18 -2.53 -12.04
CA GLU A 137 12.05 -1.65 -12.84
C GLU A 137 12.40 -2.21 -14.23
N PRO A 138 12.72 -3.52 -14.41
CA PRO A 138 13.00 -4.08 -15.73
C PRO A 138 11.81 -4.03 -16.72
N LEU A 139 10.59 -3.82 -16.21
CA LEU A 139 9.37 -3.73 -17.00
C LEU A 139 9.11 -2.31 -17.53
N GLU A 140 9.83 -1.28 -17.08
CA GLU A 140 9.64 0.11 -17.55
C GLU A 140 9.74 0.25 -19.06
N LYS A 141 10.66 -0.51 -19.67
CA LYS A 141 10.87 -0.51 -21.13
C LYS A 141 9.63 -0.90 -21.93
N ASP A 142 8.69 -1.60 -21.29
CA ASP A 142 7.47 -2.12 -21.90
C ASP A 142 6.25 -1.18 -21.70
N LEU A 143 6.41 -0.07 -20.96
CA LEU A 143 5.35 0.88 -20.58
C LEU A 143 5.06 2.00 -21.59
N LYS A 144 5.20 1.70 -22.89
CA LYS A 144 5.08 2.70 -23.97
C LYS A 144 3.69 3.31 -24.13
#